data_AF-A0A526V9D3-F1
#
_entry.id   AF-A0A526V9D3-F1
#
_cell.length_a   1.000
_cell.length_b   1.000
_cell.length_c   1.000
_cell.angle_alpha   90.00
_cell.angle_beta   90.00
_cell.angle_gamma   90.00
#
_symmetry.space_group_name_H-M   'P 1'
#
loop_
_entity.id
_entity.type
_entity.pdbx_description
1 polymer ?
#
loop_
_entity_poly.entity_id
_entity_poly.type
_entity_poly.pdbx_seq_one_letter_code
_entity_poly.pdbx_strand_id
1 'polypeptide(L)'
;MTDKATEISAGGQATGTSRRLRTAFAALGMLPVLILLAAGFQFLNPRFLTETNLLIVTQQSSINIVLAAGMTFVILTGGIDLSVGAILAASAMVAVMVSLAPDWGLLGVPAAILVGLGFGLINGLLIAYIK
;
A
#
# COMPACT_ATOMS: atom_id res chain seq x y z
N MET A 1 19.61 -58.55 15.75
CA MET A 1 19.43 -57.42 14.82
C MET A 1 18.94 -56.24 15.64
N THR A 2 19.90 -55.55 16.24
CA THR A 2 19.72 -54.38 17.11
C THR A 2 19.28 -53.21 16.26
N ASP A 3 18.00 -52.92 16.39
CA ASP A 3 17.28 -51.90 15.65
C ASP A 3 17.87 -50.51 15.93
N LYS A 4 17.80 -49.66 14.92
CA LYS A 4 18.38 -48.33 14.82
C LYS A 4 17.64 -47.33 15.72
N ALA A 5 17.64 -47.59 17.04
CA ALA A 5 16.82 -46.84 18.00
C ALA A 5 17.52 -45.63 18.65
N THR A 6 18.72 -45.23 18.21
CA THR A 6 19.53 -44.27 19.01
C THR A 6 19.95 -42.97 18.30
N GLU A 7 19.70 -42.75 17.01
CA GLU A 7 20.25 -41.56 16.32
C GLU A 7 19.27 -40.74 15.45
N ILE A 8 18.02 -40.57 15.89
CA ILE A 8 17.18 -39.48 15.37
C ILE A 8 16.63 -38.65 16.54
N SER A 9 17.54 -38.14 17.37
CA SER A 9 17.26 -37.05 18.31
C SER A 9 18.31 -35.95 18.13
N ALA A 10 18.41 -35.42 16.91
CA ALA A 10 19.21 -34.25 16.61
C ALA A 10 18.43 -33.33 15.66
N GLY A 11 17.42 -32.66 16.21
CA GLY A 11 16.51 -31.80 15.45
C GLY A 11 16.03 -30.60 16.24
N GLY A 12 16.99 -29.85 16.81
CA GLY A 12 16.86 -28.44 17.15
C GLY A 12 15.67 -28.04 18.02
N GLN A 13 15.88 -28.03 19.33
CA GLN A 13 15.15 -27.13 20.23
C GLN A 13 15.44 -25.68 19.80
N ALA A 14 14.69 -25.17 18.83
CA ALA A 14 14.61 -23.73 18.59
C ALA A 14 14.01 -23.12 19.86
N THR A 15 14.91 -22.63 20.72
CA THR A 15 14.63 -21.96 22.00
C THR A 15 13.37 -21.10 21.89
N GLY A 16 12.42 -21.23 22.81
CA GLY A 16 11.10 -20.57 22.73
C GLY A 16 11.14 -19.06 22.44
N THR A 17 12.27 -18.40 22.73
CA THR A 17 12.61 -17.03 22.33
C THR A 17 12.67 -16.84 20.81
N SER A 18 13.34 -17.71 20.07
CA SER A 18 13.46 -17.62 18.60
C SER A 18 12.13 -17.82 17.88
N ARG A 19 11.25 -18.68 18.43
CA ARG A 19 9.89 -18.88 17.93
C ARG A 19 8.99 -17.68 18.21
N ARG A 20 9.11 -17.07 19.41
CA ARG A 20 8.40 -15.83 19.79
C ARG A 20 8.82 -14.63 18.94
N LEU A 21 10.12 -14.46 18.70
CA LEU A 21 10.65 -13.42 17.82
C LEU A 21 10.12 -13.59 16.40
N ARG A 22 10.14 -14.82 15.85
CA ARG A 22 9.57 -15.09 14.52
C ARG A 22 8.08 -14.79 14.43
N THR A 23 7.28 -15.13 15.44
CA THR A 23 5.85 -14.80 15.47
C THR A 23 5.59 -13.30 15.61
N ALA A 24 6.40 -12.59 16.41
CA ALA A 24 6.29 -11.14 16.55
C ALA A 24 6.67 -10.42 15.25
N PHE A 25 7.75 -10.84 14.59
CA PHE A 25 8.14 -10.33 13.26
C PHE A 25 7.08 -10.62 12.20
N ALA A 26 6.48 -11.81 12.20
CA ALA A 26 5.39 -12.15 11.29
C ALA A 26 4.12 -11.30 11.55
N ALA A 27 3.82 -10.98 12.81
CA ALA A 27 2.69 -10.13 13.17
C ALA A 27 2.87 -8.65 12.74
N LEU A 28 4.11 -8.18 12.64
CA LEU A 28 4.44 -6.81 12.20
C LEU A 28 4.39 -6.64 10.67
N GLY A 29 4.23 -7.72 9.90
CA GLY A 29 4.15 -7.69 8.44
C GLY A 29 5.41 -7.08 7.81
N MET A 30 5.22 -6.07 6.95
CA MET A 30 6.30 -5.38 6.23
C MET A 30 7.00 -4.28 7.06
N LEU A 31 6.49 -3.92 8.25
CA LEU A 31 7.05 -2.82 9.05
C LEU A 31 8.53 -3.00 9.41
N PRO A 32 9.02 -4.18 9.84
CA PRO A 32 10.44 -4.34 10.17
C PRO A 32 11.35 -4.16 8.96
N VAL A 33 10.89 -4.57 7.77
CA VAL A 33 11.60 -4.38 6.50
C VAL A 33 11.67 -2.90 6.15
N LEU A 34 10.56 -2.17 6.31
CA LEU A 34 10.52 -0.72 6.08
C LEU A 34 11.51 0.03 6.99
N ILE A 35 11.55 -0.30 8.28
CA ILE A 35 12.47 0.32 9.25
C ILE A 35 13.92 0.04 8.86
N LEU A 36 14.23 -1.22 8.51
CA LEU A 36 15.58 -1.60 8.08
C LEU A 36 16.00 -0.83 6.82
N LEU A 37 15.10 -0.71 5.85
CA LEU A 37 15.36 0.01 4.60
C LEU A 37 15.57 1.51 4.87
N ALA A 38 14.74 2.11 5.72
CA ALA A 38 14.87 3.52 6.10
C ALA A 38 16.20 3.81 6.84
N ALA A 39 16.59 2.94 7.76
CA ALA A 39 17.89 3.03 8.44
C ALA A 39 19.05 2.88 7.44
N GLY A 40 18.96 1.93 6.50
CA GLY A 40 19.93 1.74 5.43
C GLY A 40 20.07 2.98 4.54
N PHE A 41 18.94 3.56 4.08
CA PHE A 41 18.97 4.76 3.26
C PHE A 41 19.50 5.98 4.00
N GLN A 42 19.20 6.14 5.29
CA GLN A 42 19.78 7.22 6.09
C GLN A 42 21.30 7.06 6.24
N PHE A 43 21.79 5.83 6.40
CA PHE A 43 23.22 5.57 6.49
C PHE A 43 23.94 5.84 5.16
N LEU A 44 23.36 5.44 4.03
CA LEU A 44 23.95 5.67 2.70
C LEU A 44 23.79 7.13 2.23
N ASN A 45 22.73 7.81 2.64
CA ASN A 45 22.42 9.17 2.25
C ASN A 45 21.90 9.98 3.45
N PRO A 46 22.73 10.87 4.05
CA PRO A 46 22.34 11.68 5.20
C PRO A 46 21.13 12.60 4.96
N ARG A 47 20.77 12.86 3.68
CA ARG A 47 19.62 13.69 3.31
C ARG A 47 18.29 12.92 3.31
N PHE A 48 18.30 11.61 3.53
CA PHE A 48 17.10 10.78 3.44
C PHE A 48 16.03 11.17 4.47
N LEU A 49 16.40 11.40 5.73
CA LEU A 49 15.46 11.83 6.79
C LEU A 49 15.23 13.34 6.88
N THR A 50 15.56 14.10 5.82
CA THR A 50 15.21 15.53 5.78
C THR A 50 13.70 15.71 5.62
N GLU A 51 13.14 16.80 6.17
CA GLU A 51 11.71 17.11 6.07
C GLU A 51 11.22 17.14 4.62
N THR A 52 12.00 17.76 3.72
CA THR A 52 11.70 17.81 2.29
C THR A 52 11.59 16.41 1.68
N ASN A 53 12.56 15.53 1.95
CA ASN A 53 12.53 14.18 1.38
C ASN A 53 11.39 13.34 2.00
N LEU A 54 11.15 13.48 3.30
CA LEU A 54 10.07 12.78 3.98
C LEU A 54 8.69 13.21 3.45
N LEU A 55 8.50 14.51 3.16
CA LEU A 55 7.30 15.04 2.51
C LEU A 55 7.11 14.46 1.11
N ILE A 56 8.17 14.41 0.30
CA ILE A 56 8.11 13.83 -1.05
C ILE A 56 7.74 12.35 -1.00
N VAL A 57 8.41 11.57 -0.16
CA VAL A 57 8.14 10.13 0.02
C VAL A 57 6.71 9.91 0.49
N THR A 58 6.25 10.67 1.49
CA THR A 58 4.89 10.56 2.03
C THR A 58 3.85 10.96 0.99
N GLN A 59 4.08 12.03 0.23
CA GLN A 59 3.16 12.49 -0.82
C GLN A 59 3.02 11.45 -1.94
N GLN A 60 4.13 10.86 -2.41
CA GLN A 60 4.07 9.79 -3.41
C GLN A 60 3.39 8.52 -2.86
N SER A 61 3.66 8.17 -1.60
CA SER A 61 3.04 7.01 -0.96
C SER A 61 1.54 7.20 -0.70
N SER A 62 1.10 8.44 -0.46
CA SER A 62 -0.31 8.76 -0.14
C SER A 62 -1.25 8.31 -1.24
N ILE A 63 -0.85 8.44 -2.52
CA ILE A 63 -1.64 7.99 -3.67
C ILE A 63 -1.90 6.48 -3.57
N ASN A 64 -0.84 5.69 -3.34
CA ASN A 64 -0.94 4.24 -3.22
C ASN A 64 -1.71 3.81 -1.97
N ILE A 65 -1.57 4.52 -0.85
CA ILE A 65 -2.29 4.22 0.40
C ILE A 65 -3.79 4.41 0.21
N VAL A 66 -4.21 5.56 -0.35
CA VAL A 66 -5.62 5.85 -0.61
C VAL A 66 -6.20 4.85 -1.61
N LEU A 67 -5.46 4.54 -2.68
CA LEU A 67 -5.88 3.55 -3.67
C LEU A 67 -6.02 2.15 -3.06
N ALA A 68 -5.02 1.70 -2.30
CA ALA A 68 -5.02 0.39 -1.65
C ALA A 68 -6.18 0.22 -0.66
N ALA A 69 -6.52 1.28 0.08
CA ALA A 69 -7.68 1.27 0.97
C ALA A 69 -8.99 1.00 0.20
N GLY A 70 -9.20 1.66 -0.94
CA GLY A 70 -10.36 1.42 -1.81
C GLY A 70 -10.35 0.04 -2.47
N MET A 71 -9.21 -0.37 -3.04
CA MET A 71 -9.04 -1.66 -3.71
C MET A 71 -9.26 -2.86 -2.76
N THR A 72 -9.01 -2.69 -1.46
CA THR A 72 -9.26 -3.75 -0.47
C THR A 72 -10.72 -4.21 -0.50
N PHE A 73 -11.68 -3.28 -0.53
CA PHE A 73 -13.10 -3.63 -0.61
C PHE A 73 -13.43 -4.37 -1.91
N VAL A 74 -12.84 -3.93 -3.02
CA VAL A 74 -13.14 -4.52 -4.32
C VAL A 74 -12.58 -5.94 -4.43
N ILE A 75 -11.37 -6.18 -3.95
CA ILE A 75 -10.76 -7.51 -3.91
C ILE A 75 -11.58 -8.45 -3.02
N LEU A 76 -12.06 -7.97 -1.86
CA LEU A 76 -12.91 -8.76 -0.97
C LEU A 76 -14.23 -9.17 -1.62
N THR A 77 -14.76 -8.39 -2.57
CA THR A 77 -15.94 -8.75 -3.39
C THR A 77 -15.62 -9.69 -4.57
N GLY A 78 -14.42 -10.27 -4.62
CA GLY A 78 -14.01 -11.22 -5.66
C GLY A 78 -13.82 -10.60 -7.05
N GLY A 79 -13.52 -9.30 -7.12
CA GLY A 79 -13.23 -8.58 -8.37
C GLY A 79 -11.73 -8.35 -8.57
N ILE A 80 -11.25 -8.50 -9.80
CA ILE A 80 -9.98 -7.92 -10.25
C ILE A 80 -10.35 -6.60 -10.94
N ASP A 81 -10.55 -5.56 -10.14
CA ASP A 81 -11.15 -4.33 -10.67
C ASP A 81 -10.10 -3.41 -11.31
N LEU A 82 -10.12 -3.42 -12.64
CA LEU A 82 -9.31 -2.52 -13.47
C LEU A 82 -9.88 -1.09 -13.52
N SER A 83 -11.13 -0.88 -13.12
CA SER A 83 -11.79 0.42 -13.21
C SER A 83 -11.23 1.43 -12.21
N VAL A 84 -10.74 1.01 -11.03
CA VAL A 84 -10.16 1.93 -10.04
C VAL A 84 -8.96 2.70 -10.63
N GLY A 85 -8.13 2.01 -11.44
CA GLY A 85 -7.03 2.64 -12.17
C GLY A 85 -7.51 3.64 -13.23
N ALA A 86 -8.57 3.30 -13.97
CA ALA A 86 -9.18 4.20 -14.95
C ALA A 86 -9.81 5.44 -14.31
N ILE A 87 -10.47 5.28 -13.15
CA ILE A 87 -11.06 6.37 -12.37
C ILE A 87 -9.98 7.31 -11.85
N LEU A 88 -8.88 6.78 -11.32
CA LEU A 88 -7.72 7.57 -10.91
C LEU A 88 -7.16 8.38 -12.08
N ALA A 89 -6.93 7.73 -13.23
CA ALA A 89 -6.40 8.40 -14.42
C ALA A 89 -7.34 9.50 -14.94
N ALA A 90 -8.65 9.23 -15.01
CA ALA A 90 -9.65 10.22 -15.42
C ALA A 90 -9.70 11.42 -14.46
N SER A 91 -9.69 11.17 -13.15
CA SER A 91 -9.69 12.23 -12.13
C SER A 91 -8.43 13.09 -12.20
N ALA A 92 -7.26 12.45 -12.37
CA ALA A 92 -5.99 13.16 -12.53
C ALA A 92 -5.94 14.00 -13.81
N MET A 93 -6.45 13.48 -14.93
CA MET A 93 -6.54 14.22 -16.18
C MET A 93 -7.45 15.44 -16.05
N VAL A 94 -8.61 15.32 -15.40
CA VAL A 94 -9.49 16.47 -15.13
C VAL A 94 -8.81 17.48 -14.22
N ALA A 95 -8.08 17.02 -13.19
CA ALA A 95 -7.30 17.89 -12.31
C ALA A 95 -6.34 18.76 -13.11
N VAL A 96 -5.58 18.15 -14.02
CA VAL A 96 -4.60 18.83 -14.87
C VAL A 96 -5.26 19.76 -15.88
N MET A 97 -6.34 19.32 -16.55
CA MET A 97 -7.04 20.16 -17.52
C MET A 97 -7.60 21.43 -16.89
N VAL A 98 -8.20 21.31 -15.70
CA VAL A 98 -8.76 22.46 -14.97
C VAL A 98 -7.65 23.29 -14.32
N SER A 99 -6.56 22.67 -13.84
CA SER A 99 -5.46 23.43 -13.24
C SER A 99 -4.72 24.31 -14.24
N LEU A 100 -4.70 23.92 -15.51
CA LEU A 100 -4.09 24.67 -16.62
C LEU A 100 -5.04 25.69 -17.26
N ALA A 101 -6.33 25.71 -16.88
CA ALA A 101 -7.27 26.71 -17.38
C ALA A 101 -7.01 28.08 -16.73
N PRO A 102 -6.96 29.18 -17.51
CA PRO A 102 -6.77 30.53 -16.98
C PRO A 102 -7.80 30.85 -15.89
N ASP A 103 -7.36 31.45 -14.79
CA ASP A 103 -8.17 31.82 -13.60
C ASP A 103 -8.83 30.66 -12.82
N TRP A 104 -8.79 29.43 -13.33
CA TRP A 104 -9.48 28.27 -12.77
C TRP A 104 -8.54 27.26 -12.12
N GLY A 105 -7.25 27.59 -12.00
CA GLY A 105 -6.20 26.70 -11.51
C GLY A 105 -6.53 26.03 -10.17
N LEU A 106 -7.10 26.79 -9.23
CA LEU A 106 -7.49 26.30 -7.91
C LEU A 106 -8.67 25.32 -7.93
N LEU A 107 -9.45 25.30 -9.01
CA LEU A 107 -10.60 24.40 -9.18
C LEU A 107 -10.20 23.00 -9.66
N GLY A 108 -8.92 22.76 -10.01
CA GLY A 108 -8.46 21.45 -10.45
C GLY A 108 -8.65 20.35 -9.41
N VAL A 109 -8.33 20.64 -8.14
CA VAL A 109 -8.52 19.70 -7.03
C VAL A 109 -10.00 19.37 -6.81
N PRO A 110 -10.92 20.34 -6.61
CA PRO A 110 -12.33 20.00 -6.43
C PRO A 110 -12.94 19.32 -7.66
N ALA A 111 -12.55 19.68 -8.89
CA ALA A 111 -13.01 19.00 -10.09
C ALA A 111 -12.58 17.52 -10.13
N ALA A 112 -11.32 17.23 -9.80
CA ALA A 112 -10.82 15.86 -9.71
C ALA A 112 -11.55 15.03 -8.65
N ILE A 113 -11.82 15.63 -7.48
CA ILE A 113 -12.58 14.97 -6.41
C ILE A 113 -14.00 14.65 -6.88
N LEU A 114 -14.68 15.59 -7.53
CA LEU A 114 -16.05 15.37 -8.04
C LEU A 114 -16.11 14.25 -9.08
N VAL A 115 -15.16 14.21 -10.00
CA VAL A 115 -15.08 13.17 -11.04
C VAL A 115 -14.75 11.81 -10.43
N GLY A 116 -13.77 11.74 -9.54
CA GLY A 116 -13.40 10.51 -8.86
C GLY A 116 -14.52 9.97 -7.98
N LEU A 117 -15.21 10.84 -7.25
CA LEU A 117 -16.37 10.47 -6.44
C LEU A 117 -17.54 10.00 -7.32
N GLY A 118 -17.84 10.71 -8.41
CA GLY A 118 -18.91 10.35 -9.33
C GLY A 118 -18.70 8.96 -9.95
N PHE A 119 -17.56 8.73 -10.61
CA PHE A 119 -17.27 7.43 -11.19
C PHE A 119 -17.05 6.33 -10.15
N GLY A 120 -16.45 6.67 -9.01
CA GLY A 120 -16.26 5.74 -7.89
C GLY A 120 -17.58 5.26 -7.30
N LEU A 121 -18.54 6.15 -7.11
CA LEU A 121 -19.89 5.80 -6.66
C LEU A 121 -20.61 4.92 -7.68
N ILE A 122 -20.57 5.28 -8.97
CA ILE A 122 -21.17 4.47 -10.03
C ILE A 122 -20.56 3.07 -10.02
N ASN A 123 -19.22 2.96 -10.00
CA ASN A 123 -18.54 1.66 -9.97
C ASN A 123 -18.88 0.85 -8.71
N GLY A 124 -18.86 1.48 -7.54
CA GLY A 124 -19.22 0.85 -6.28
C GLY A 124 -20.66 0.31 -6.28
N LEU A 125 -21.62 1.08 -6.81
CA LEU A 125 -23.01 0.65 -6.95
C LEU A 125 -23.16 -0.51 -7.95
N LEU A 126 -22.49 -0.45 -9.10
CA LEU A 126 -22.51 -1.53 -10.09
C LEU A 126 -21.98 -2.84 -9.47
N ILE A 127 -20.87 -2.77 -8.73
CA ILE A 127 -20.30 -3.94 -8.04
C ILE A 127 -21.22 -4.46 -6.94
N ALA A 128 -21.88 -3.56 -6.19
CA ALA A 128 -22.74 -3.95 -5.08
C ALA A 128 -24.09 -4.55 -5.50
N TYR A 129 -24.65 -4.12 -6.63
CA TYR A 129 -26.04 -4.45 -7.01
C TYR A 129 -26.20 -5.22 -8.32
N ILE A 130 -25.27 -5.08 -9.28
CA ILE A 130 -25.40 -5.67 -10.62
C ILE A 130 -24.50 -6.92 -10.77
N LYS A 131 -23.69 -7.22 -9.75
CA LYS A 131 -22.89 -8.42 -9.66
C LYS A 131 -23.60 -9.54 -8.89
#